data_AF-A0A6I1KAN3-F1
#
_entry.id   AF-A0A6I1KAN3-F1
#
_cell.length_a   1.000
_cell.length_b   1.000
_cell.length_c   1.000
_cell.angle_alpha   90.00
_cell.angle_beta   90.00
_cell.angle_gamma   90.00
#
_symmetry.space_group_name_H-M   'P 1'
#
loop_
_entity.id
_entity.type
_entity.pdbx_description
1 polymer ?
#
loop_
_entity_poly.entity_id
_entity_poly.type
_entity_poly.pdbx_seq_one_letter_code
_entity_poly.pdbx_strand_id
1 'polypeptide(L)'
;MTLPNERVLVGGTKLDEAMSKMFEMAGARTSESIASFKKALGLAAVRKMYLWAKDHANAGLGAEIEWKRNVDARFKFSATADDLAVLQGAIEQTSEEEQATTPISGILLGLDVGTRKFHMRADDGGEIKGEVSPKIGTKRTVALGTRHTATLLIKRKVHFATEQEDFTYFMLDLE
;
A
#
# COMPACT_ATOMS: atom_id res chain seq x y z
N MET A 1 47.08 -6.95 20.13
CA MET A 1 47.02 -7.70 18.84
C MET A 1 45.69 -7.35 18.20
N THR A 2 45.66 -6.26 17.41
CA THR A 2 44.47 -5.82 16.67
C THR A 2 44.51 -6.46 15.29
N LEU A 3 43.46 -7.22 14.95
CA LEU A 3 43.30 -7.76 13.60
C LEU A 3 43.09 -6.59 12.61
N PRO A 4 43.90 -6.47 11.55
CA PRO A 4 43.62 -5.51 10.49
C PRO A 4 42.36 -5.98 9.75
N ASN A 5 41.29 -5.18 9.80
CA ASN A 5 40.06 -5.46 9.07
C ASN A 5 40.18 -4.95 7.63
N GLU A 6 40.99 -5.60 6.82
CA GLU A 6 41.05 -5.41 5.37
C GLU A 6 39.92 -6.17 4.66
N ARG A 7 38.66 -5.86 5.00
CA ARG A 7 37.51 -6.43 4.28
C ARG A 7 36.78 -5.34 3.50
N VAL A 8 37.06 -5.36 2.19
CA VAL A 8 36.35 -4.74 1.06
C VAL A 8 36.64 -3.24 0.82
N LEU A 9 37.84 -2.94 0.30
CA LEU A 9 38.28 -1.59 -0.10
C LEU A 9 38.51 -1.44 -1.62
N VAL A 10 37.73 -2.09 -2.48
CA VAL A 10 37.62 -1.72 -3.90
C VAL A 10 36.18 -1.96 -4.36
N GLY A 11 35.40 -0.88 -4.54
CA GLY A 11 34.00 -0.92 -4.99
C GLY A 11 32.97 -0.36 -4.00
N GLY A 12 31.77 -0.03 -4.51
CA GLY A 12 30.62 0.38 -3.70
C GLY A 12 30.15 -0.75 -2.78
N THR A 13 29.65 -0.41 -1.60
CA THR A 13 29.10 -1.38 -0.65
C THR A 13 27.60 -1.53 -0.83
N LYS A 14 27.02 -2.65 -0.36
CA LYS A 14 25.55 -2.80 -0.26
C LYS A 14 24.89 -1.70 0.58
N LEU A 15 25.63 -1.12 1.53
CA LEU A 15 25.17 0.03 2.31
C LEU A 15 25.13 1.29 1.45
N ASP A 16 26.14 1.52 0.61
CA ASP A 16 26.15 2.65 -0.33
C ASP A 16 24.99 2.55 -1.34
N GLU A 17 24.70 1.34 -1.84
CA GLU A 17 23.56 1.08 -2.72
C GLU A 17 22.23 1.34 -2.01
N ALA A 18 22.08 0.88 -0.76
CA ALA A 18 20.88 1.13 0.05
C ALA A 18 20.68 2.63 0.33
N MET A 19 21.75 3.35 0.64
CA MET A 19 21.71 4.80 0.86
C MET A 19 21.37 5.55 -0.44
N SER A 20 21.93 5.16 -1.59
CA SER A 20 21.56 5.71 -2.90
C SER A 20 20.06 5.55 -3.16
N LYS A 21 19.52 4.34 -2.93
CA LYS A 21 18.08 4.08 -3.12
C LYS A 21 17.20 4.89 -2.17
N MET A 22 17.63 5.10 -0.94
CA MET A 22 16.92 5.95 0.01
C MET A 22 16.90 7.42 -0.43
N PHE A 23 18.01 7.96 -0.93
CA PHE A 23 18.06 9.32 -1.47
C PHE A 23 17.29 9.48 -2.78
N GLU A 24 17.33 8.47 -3.66
CA GLU A 24 16.48 8.43 -4.85
C GLU A 24 14.98 8.48 -4.47
N MET A 25 14.59 7.73 -3.43
CA MET A 25 13.21 7.77 -2.92
C MET A 25 12.86 9.11 -2.26
N ALA A 26 13.79 9.74 -1.52
CA ALA A 26 13.58 11.07 -0.95
C ALA A 26 13.45 12.16 -2.04
N GLY A 27 14.01 11.92 -3.22
CA GLY A 27 13.84 12.74 -4.41
C GLY A 27 12.56 12.45 -5.22
N ALA A 28 11.76 11.45 -4.83
CA ALA A 28 10.55 11.08 -5.56
C ALA A 28 9.49 12.20 -5.50
N ARG A 29 8.71 12.33 -6.59
CA ARG A 29 7.70 13.39 -6.73
C ARG A 29 6.37 12.90 -7.29
N THR A 30 6.28 11.64 -7.74
CA THR A 30 5.05 11.10 -8.35
C THR A 30 4.67 9.73 -7.79
N SER A 31 3.40 9.39 -7.83
CA SER A 31 2.89 8.10 -7.33
C SER A 31 3.52 6.90 -8.03
N GLU A 32 3.83 7.01 -9.33
CA GLU A 32 4.49 5.95 -10.10
C GLU A 32 5.90 5.68 -9.57
N SER A 33 6.65 6.75 -9.25
CA SER A 33 7.98 6.62 -8.67
C SER A 33 7.91 5.96 -7.29
N ILE A 34 6.96 6.36 -6.44
CA ILE A 34 6.72 5.75 -5.12
C ILE A 34 6.34 4.26 -5.26
N ALA A 35 5.47 3.92 -6.21
CA ALA A 35 5.11 2.53 -6.48
C ALA A 35 6.31 1.69 -6.92
N SER A 36 7.24 2.26 -7.69
CA SER A 36 8.50 1.58 -8.05
C SER A 36 9.38 1.31 -6.82
N PHE A 37 9.45 2.25 -5.86
CA PHE A 37 10.18 2.04 -4.60
C PHE A 37 9.50 1.03 -3.69
N LYS A 38 8.16 0.96 -3.63
CA LYS A 38 7.47 -0.12 -2.91
C LYS A 38 7.87 -1.50 -3.45
N LYS A 39 8.00 -1.65 -4.77
CA LYS A 39 8.45 -2.92 -5.39
C LYS A 39 9.90 -3.25 -5.05
N ALA A 40 10.76 -2.24 -4.99
CA ALA A 40 12.20 -2.44 -4.76
C ALA A 40 12.57 -2.59 -3.26
N LEU A 41 11.90 -1.83 -2.38
CA LEU A 41 12.28 -1.66 -0.96
C LEU A 41 11.21 -2.16 0.02
N GLY A 42 10.00 -2.44 -0.46
CA GLY A 42 8.86 -2.82 0.37
C GLY A 42 8.09 -1.63 0.94
N LEU A 43 6.85 -1.89 1.36
CA LEU A 43 5.92 -0.90 1.87
C LEU A 43 6.42 -0.20 3.15
N ALA A 44 7.05 -0.96 4.05
CA ALA A 44 7.57 -0.41 5.31
C ALA A 44 8.61 0.70 5.09
N ALA A 45 9.48 0.56 4.08
CA ALA A 45 10.48 1.58 3.76
C ALA A 45 9.82 2.88 3.24
N VAL A 46 8.83 2.74 2.35
CA VAL A 46 8.05 3.88 1.83
C VAL A 46 7.32 4.60 2.97
N ARG A 47 6.74 3.87 3.92
CA ARG A 47 6.07 4.46 5.09
C ARG A 47 7.05 5.21 6.00
N LYS A 48 8.24 4.67 6.25
CA LYS A 48 9.26 5.38 7.04
C LYS A 48 9.69 6.68 6.36
N MET A 49 9.80 6.66 5.04
CA MET A 49 10.06 7.88 4.25
C MET A 49 8.89 8.87 4.36
N TYR A 50 7.64 8.40 4.30
CA TYR A 50 6.47 9.25 4.51
C TYR A 50 6.49 9.94 5.87
N LEU A 51 6.71 9.19 6.96
CA LEU A 51 6.76 9.75 8.31
C LEU A 51 7.89 10.78 8.43
N TRP A 52 9.08 10.46 7.92
CA TRP A 52 10.21 11.38 7.92
C TRP A 52 9.91 12.67 7.15
N ALA A 53 9.34 12.58 5.94
CA ALA A 53 8.98 13.73 5.13
C ALA A 53 7.89 14.58 5.78
N LYS A 54 6.85 13.92 6.32
CA LYS A 54 5.74 14.54 7.04
C LYS A 54 6.22 15.31 8.27
N ASP A 55 7.08 14.72 9.07
CA ASP A 55 7.58 15.35 10.30
C ASP A 55 8.39 16.62 9.98
N HIS A 56 9.20 16.60 8.91
CA HIS A 56 9.96 17.76 8.46
C HIS A 56 9.06 18.84 7.84
N ALA A 57 8.14 18.45 6.96
CA ALA A 57 7.20 19.37 6.31
C ALA A 57 6.33 20.08 7.36
N ASN A 58 5.78 19.35 8.34
CA ASN A 58 4.98 19.91 9.42
C ASN A 58 5.78 20.85 10.34
N ALA A 59 7.08 20.58 10.53
CA ALA A 59 7.97 21.44 11.30
C ALA A 59 8.50 22.64 10.49
N GLY A 60 8.23 22.71 9.19
CA GLY A 60 8.79 23.73 8.30
C GLY A 60 10.30 23.60 8.12
N LEU A 61 10.86 22.39 8.27
CA LEU A 61 12.29 22.12 8.22
C LEU A 61 12.68 21.48 6.89
N GLY A 62 13.76 21.97 6.29
CA GLY A 62 14.46 21.25 5.24
C GLY A 62 15.39 20.18 5.81
N ALA A 63 16.02 19.40 4.94
CA ALA A 63 17.02 18.42 5.29
C ALA A 63 18.24 18.54 4.38
N GLU A 64 19.42 18.57 4.98
CA GLU A 64 20.70 18.41 4.28
C GLU A 64 21.42 17.19 4.89
N ILE A 65 21.63 16.17 4.07
CA ILE A 65 22.20 14.89 4.48
C ILE A 65 23.39 14.59 3.60
N GLU A 66 24.52 14.28 4.23
CA GLU A 66 25.75 13.93 3.55
C GLU A 66 26.21 12.53 3.99
N TRP A 67 26.27 11.60 3.04
CA TRP A 67 26.81 10.26 3.26
C TRP A 67 28.28 10.23 2.86
N LYS A 68 29.17 10.01 3.83
CA LYS A 68 30.63 9.98 3.65
C LYS A 68 31.20 8.60 3.85
N ARG A 69 32.22 8.25 3.07
CA ARG A 69 33.09 7.10 3.33
C ARG A 69 34.52 7.61 3.45
N ASN A 70 35.09 7.50 4.66
CA ASN A 70 36.32 8.19 5.05
C ASN A 70 36.17 9.71 4.91
N VAL A 71 37.02 10.36 4.11
CA VAL A 71 37.03 11.81 3.87
C VAL A 71 36.18 12.25 2.69
N ASP A 72 35.75 11.33 1.82
CA ASP A 72 35.03 11.65 0.59
C ASP A 72 33.52 11.53 0.77
N ALA A 73 32.79 12.58 0.36
CA ALA A 73 31.34 12.54 0.22
C ALA A 73 30.97 11.62 -0.94
N ARG A 74 30.17 10.59 -0.66
CA ARG A 74 29.64 9.66 -1.66
C ARG A 74 28.31 10.15 -2.22
N PHE A 75 27.46 10.70 -1.36
CA PHE A 75 26.17 11.26 -1.73
C PHE A 75 25.84 12.46 -0.87
N LYS A 76 25.25 13.47 -1.50
CA LYS A 76 24.70 14.64 -0.82
C LYS A 76 23.25 14.78 -1.25
N PHE A 77 22.37 14.88 -0.27
CA PHE A 77 20.95 15.14 -0.45
C PHE A 77 20.61 16.46 0.23
N SER A 78 19.84 17.29 -0.47
CA SER A 78 19.32 18.54 0.07
C SER A 78 17.88 18.67 -0.38
N ALA A 79 16.97 18.96 0.55
CA ALA A 79 15.57 19.22 0.27
C ALA A 79 15.07 20.34 1.17
N THR A 80 14.24 21.21 0.60
CA THR A 80 13.50 22.23 1.34
C THR A 80 12.28 21.63 2.04
N ALA A 81 11.63 22.38 2.93
CA ALA A 81 10.35 21.95 3.51
C ALA A 81 9.29 21.70 2.42
N ASP A 82 9.27 22.53 1.36
CA ASP A 82 8.35 22.38 0.23
C ASP A 82 8.62 21.11 -0.57
N ASP A 83 9.89 20.78 -0.82
CA ASP A 83 10.29 19.51 -1.45
C ASP A 83 9.77 18.30 -0.68
N LEU A 84 9.85 18.36 0.65
CA LEU A 84 9.41 17.29 1.55
C LEU A 84 7.88 17.22 1.63
N ALA A 85 7.18 18.35 1.54
CA ALA A 85 5.73 18.38 1.41
C ALA A 85 5.25 17.75 0.10
N VAL A 86 5.96 17.98 -1.01
CA VAL A 86 5.66 17.31 -2.29
C VAL A 86 5.87 15.80 -2.20
N LEU A 87 6.97 15.35 -1.58
CA LEU A 87 7.21 13.92 -1.33
C LEU A 87 6.12 13.32 -0.44
N GLN A 88 5.74 13.99 0.64
CA GLN A 88 4.64 13.58 1.52
C GLN A 88 3.36 13.40 0.71
N GLY A 89 2.96 14.41 -0.07
CA GLY A 89 1.75 14.37 -0.89
C GLY A 89 1.77 13.25 -1.93
N ALA A 90 2.92 13.02 -2.57
CA ALA A 90 3.07 11.91 -3.52
C ALA A 90 2.84 10.55 -2.84
N ILE A 91 3.37 10.33 -1.63
CA ILE A 91 3.16 9.07 -0.91
C ILE A 91 1.71 8.93 -0.40
N GLU A 92 1.08 10.02 0.06
CA GLU A 92 -0.32 10.01 0.52
C GLU A 92 -1.30 9.68 -0.61
N GLN A 93 -1.02 10.15 -1.82
CA GLN A 93 -1.84 9.87 -3.00
C GLN A 93 -1.56 8.48 -3.61
N THR A 94 -0.52 7.79 -3.15
CA THR A 94 -0.16 6.47 -3.67
C THR A 94 -0.89 5.38 -2.90
N SER A 95 -1.61 4.55 -3.66
CA SER A 95 -2.24 3.34 -3.16
C SER A 95 -2.09 2.21 -4.18
N GLU A 96 -2.22 0.98 -3.71
CA GLU A 96 -2.22 -0.21 -4.55
C GLU A 96 -3.55 -0.91 -4.42
N GLU A 97 -4.18 -1.20 -5.55
CA GLU A 97 -5.43 -1.94 -5.61
C GLU A 97 -5.18 -3.35 -6.12
N GLU A 98 -5.51 -4.33 -5.29
CA GLU A 98 -5.50 -5.75 -5.62
C GLU A 98 -6.94 -6.25 -5.73
N GLN A 99 -7.20 -7.13 -6.69
CA GLN A 99 -8.53 -7.71 -6.88
C GLN A 99 -8.42 -9.23 -6.88
N ALA A 100 -9.26 -9.88 -6.09
CA ALA A 100 -9.35 -11.32 -6.03
C ALA A 100 -10.81 -11.75 -6.17
N THR A 101 -11.07 -12.81 -6.94
CA THR A 101 -12.38 -13.45 -7.00
C THR A 101 -12.35 -14.70 -6.15
N THR A 102 -13.19 -14.75 -5.13
CA THR A 102 -13.21 -15.81 -4.13
C THR A 102 -14.64 -16.30 -3.91
N PRO A 103 -14.90 -17.62 -4.00
CA PRO A 103 -16.17 -18.18 -3.55
C PRO A 103 -16.22 -18.17 -2.02
N ILE A 104 -17.30 -17.64 -1.46
CA ILE A 104 -17.53 -17.60 -0.03
C ILE A 104 -18.90 -18.23 0.25
N SER A 105 -18.90 -19.27 1.08
CA SER A 105 -20.13 -19.92 1.55
C SER A 105 -20.62 -19.29 2.85
N GLY A 106 -21.94 -19.14 2.98
CA GLY A 106 -22.55 -18.51 4.15
C GLY A 106 -24.05 -18.34 4.03
N ILE A 107 -24.65 -17.66 4.99
CA ILE A 107 -26.08 -17.37 5.02
C ILE A 107 -26.32 -15.97 4.46
N LEU A 108 -27.14 -15.86 3.42
CA LEU A 108 -27.54 -14.56 2.88
C LEU A 108 -28.60 -13.94 3.80
N LEU A 109 -28.23 -12.86 4.49
CA LEU A 109 -29.10 -12.17 5.45
C LEU A 109 -29.97 -11.11 4.78
N GLY A 110 -29.44 -10.47 3.72
CA GLY A 110 -30.16 -9.44 2.99
C GLY A 110 -29.63 -9.24 1.58
N LEU A 111 -30.55 -9.00 0.65
CA LEU A 111 -30.27 -8.64 -0.74
C LEU A 111 -31.27 -7.58 -1.17
N ASP A 112 -30.78 -6.37 -1.40
CA ASP A 112 -31.57 -5.27 -1.93
C ASP A 112 -31.19 -5.04 -3.39
N VAL A 113 -32.08 -5.42 -4.29
CA VAL A 113 -31.91 -5.28 -5.74
C VAL A 113 -32.02 -3.82 -6.18
N GLY A 114 -32.79 -2.99 -5.46
CA GLY A 114 -33.00 -1.58 -5.76
C GLY A 114 -31.77 -0.73 -5.42
N THR A 115 -31.20 -0.93 -4.24
CA THR A 115 -29.96 -0.24 -3.82
C THR A 115 -28.68 -1.00 -4.19
N ARG A 116 -28.81 -2.21 -4.77
CA ARG A 116 -27.72 -3.13 -5.11
C ARG A 116 -26.80 -3.43 -3.94
N LYS A 117 -27.36 -3.61 -2.75
CA LYS A 117 -26.59 -3.96 -1.54
C LYS A 117 -26.87 -5.39 -1.13
N PHE A 118 -25.86 -6.06 -0.60
CA PHE A 118 -26.03 -7.36 0.03
C PHE A 118 -25.43 -7.38 1.42
N HIS A 119 -25.93 -8.29 2.25
CA HIS A 119 -25.38 -8.63 3.54
C HIS A 119 -25.40 -10.15 3.69
N MET A 120 -24.24 -10.74 3.89
CA MET A 120 -24.06 -12.17 4.08
C MET A 120 -23.27 -12.42 5.37
N ARG A 121 -23.60 -13.49 6.08
CA ARG A 121 -22.77 -14.02 7.15
C ARG A 121 -22.01 -15.23 6.60
N ALA A 122 -20.70 -15.13 6.49
CA ALA A 122 -19.84 -16.22 6.07
C ALA A 122 -19.82 -17.35 7.11
N ASP A 123 -19.44 -18.55 6.68
CA ASP A 123 -19.39 -19.74 7.54
C ASP A 123 -18.36 -19.63 8.68
N ASP A 124 -17.36 -18.77 8.54
CA ASP A 124 -16.40 -18.43 9.59
C ASP A 124 -16.96 -17.48 10.67
N GLY A 125 -18.23 -17.07 10.51
CA GLY A 125 -18.92 -16.13 11.40
C GLY A 125 -18.75 -14.66 11.02
N GLY A 126 -17.91 -14.35 10.01
CA GLY A 126 -17.69 -13.00 9.52
C GLY A 126 -18.93 -12.42 8.84
N GLU A 127 -19.20 -11.13 9.04
CA GLU A 127 -20.25 -10.43 8.31
C GLU A 127 -19.66 -9.65 7.13
N ILE A 128 -20.19 -9.91 5.94
CA ILE A 128 -19.75 -9.31 4.69
C ILE A 128 -20.88 -8.44 4.15
N LYS A 129 -20.57 -7.16 3.89
CA LYS A 129 -21.49 -6.20 3.28
C LYS A 129 -20.82 -5.62 2.04
N GLY A 130 -21.60 -5.43 0.99
CA GLY A 130 -21.06 -4.93 -0.25
C GLY A 130 -22.13 -4.66 -1.30
N GLU A 131 -21.67 -4.52 -2.54
CA GLU A 131 -22.50 -4.22 -3.68
C GLU A 131 -22.78 -5.47 -4.53
N VAL A 132 -23.95 -5.50 -5.16
CA VAL A 132 -24.37 -6.57 -6.07
C VAL A 132 -24.01 -6.15 -7.48
N SER A 133 -23.28 -7.00 -8.19
CA SER A 133 -22.94 -6.77 -9.58
C SER A 133 -24.21 -6.68 -10.43
N PRO A 134 -24.28 -5.77 -11.43
CA PRO A 134 -25.42 -5.69 -12.35
C PRO A 134 -25.67 -6.97 -13.14
N LYS A 135 -24.68 -7.88 -13.17
CA LYS A 135 -24.73 -9.16 -13.89
C LYS A 135 -25.49 -10.25 -13.15
N ILE A 136 -25.71 -10.12 -11.83
CA ILE A 136 -26.67 -10.97 -11.12
C ILE A 136 -28.04 -10.59 -11.64
N GLY A 137 -28.49 -11.34 -12.65
CA GLY A 137 -29.75 -11.08 -13.31
C GLY A 137 -30.88 -11.10 -12.29
N THR A 138 -31.74 -10.09 -12.35
CA THR A 138 -32.99 -9.93 -11.57
C THR A 138 -34.01 -11.07 -11.74
N LYS A 139 -33.63 -12.19 -12.36
CA LYS A 139 -34.49 -13.31 -12.71
C LYS A 139 -34.41 -14.50 -11.75
N ARG A 140 -33.47 -14.54 -10.81
CA ARG A 140 -33.40 -15.61 -9.79
C ARG A 140 -34.06 -15.15 -8.50
N THR A 141 -35.11 -15.87 -8.08
CA THR A 141 -35.69 -15.74 -6.74
C THR A 141 -34.70 -16.34 -5.74
N VAL A 142 -34.09 -15.50 -4.92
CA VAL A 142 -33.12 -15.93 -3.91
C VAL A 142 -33.82 -16.03 -2.55
N ALA A 143 -33.62 -17.14 -1.85
CA ALA A 143 -34.21 -17.37 -0.52
C ALA A 143 -33.30 -16.81 0.57
N LEU A 144 -33.73 -15.72 1.23
CA LEU A 144 -33.03 -15.16 2.39
C LEU A 144 -33.03 -16.14 3.56
N GLY A 145 -31.99 -16.07 4.39
CA GLY A 145 -31.83 -16.94 5.56
C GLY A 145 -31.40 -18.37 5.23
N THR A 146 -31.15 -18.67 3.96
CA THR A 146 -30.60 -19.97 3.53
C THR A 146 -29.11 -19.86 3.21
N ARG A 147 -28.43 -21.01 3.24
CA ARG A 147 -27.01 -21.11 2.94
C ARG A 147 -26.81 -21.05 1.43
N HIS A 148 -25.92 -20.18 1.00
CA HIS A 148 -25.53 -19.96 -0.39
C HIS A 148 -24.02 -19.96 -0.53
N THR A 149 -23.55 -20.16 -1.75
CA THR A 149 -22.16 -19.88 -2.13
C THR A 149 -22.15 -18.66 -3.05
N ALA A 150 -21.61 -17.55 -2.55
CA ALA A 150 -21.49 -16.31 -3.29
C ALA A 150 -20.10 -16.21 -3.90
N THR A 151 -20.01 -15.93 -5.19
CA THR A 151 -18.73 -15.57 -5.83
C THR A 151 -18.51 -14.08 -5.63
N LEU A 152 -17.55 -13.69 -4.80
CA LEU A 152 -17.26 -12.29 -4.49
C LEU A 152 -15.99 -11.83 -5.20
N LEU A 153 -16.04 -10.64 -5.79
CA LEU A 153 -14.87 -9.85 -6.16
C LEU A 153 -14.50 -8.97 -4.97
N ILE A 154 -13.38 -9.28 -4.34
CA ILE A 154 -12.81 -8.53 -3.23
C ILE A 154 -11.78 -7.57 -3.82
N LYS A 155 -12.03 -6.27 -3.70
CA LYS A 155 -11.04 -5.23 -3.99
C LYS A 155 -10.39 -4.81 -2.69
N ARG A 156 -9.08 -5.01 -2.59
CA ARG A 156 -8.24 -4.59 -1.47
C ARG A 156 -7.45 -3.37 -1.92
N LYS A 157 -7.59 -2.25 -1.22
CA LYS A 157 -6.83 -1.04 -1.47
C LYS A 157 -5.90 -0.79 -0.30
N VAL A 158 -4.60 -0.77 -0.55
CA VAL A 158 -3.56 -0.53 0.47
C VAL A 158 -3.04 0.88 0.29
N HIS A 159 -3.19 1.72 1.31
CA HIS A 159 -2.68 3.09 1.34
C HIS A 159 -1.24 3.12 1.86
N PHE A 160 -0.32 3.69 1.09
CA PHE A 160 1.10 3.55 1.43
C PHE A 160 1.53 4.36 2.65
N ALA A 161 0.89 5.50 2.87
CA ALA A 161 1.15 6.37 4.00
C ALA A 161 0.74 5.75 5.35
N THR A 162 -0.39 5.02 5.39
CA THR A 162 -1.02 4.57 6.63
C THR A 162 -0.92 3.07 6.87
N GLU A 163 -0.58 2.26 5.85
CA GLU A 163 -0.79 0.80 5.83
C GLU A 163 -2.26 0.40 6.03
N GLN A 164 -3.20 1.35 5.90
CA GLN A 164 -4.61 1.04 6.01
C GLN A 164 -5.04 0.25 4.77
N GLU A 165 -5.80 -0.81 5.02
CA GLU A 165 -6.41 -1.62 4.00
C GLU A 165 -7.91 -1.37 3.96
N ASP A 166 -8.41 -0.93 2.81
CA ASP A 166 -9.84 -0.81 2.57
C ASP A 166 -10.29 -1.99 1.70
N PHE A 167 -11.34 -2.69 2.17
CA PHE A 167 -11.94 -3.81 1.45
C PHE A 167 -13.28 -3.39 0.86
N THR A 168 -13.45 -3.59 -0.43
CA THR A 168 -14.75 -3.45 -1.11
C THR A 168 -15.16 -4.79 -1.68
N TYR A 169 -16.38 -5.22 -1.35
CA TYR A 169 -16.93 -6.50 -1.78
C TYR A 169 -17.98 -6.29 -2.86
N PHE A 170 -17.83 -7.01 -3.98
CA PHE A 170 -18.83 -7.05 -5.05
C PHE A 170 -19.29 -8.49 -5.26
N MET A 171 -20.59 -8.76 -5.10
CA MET A 171 -21.16 -10.06 -5.38
C MET A 171 -21.34 -10.23 -6.89
N LEU A 172 -20.59 -11.16 -7.47
CA LEU A 172 -20.62 -11.45 -8.91
C LEU A 172 -21.66 -12.52 -9.26
N ASP A 173 -21.80 -13.52 -8.40
CA ASP A 173 -22.78 -14.59 -8.57
C ASP A 173 -23.22 -15.16 -7.21
N LEU A 174 -24.35 -15.87 -7.22
CA LEU A 174 -24.93 -16.54 -6.06
C LEU A 174 -25.53 -17.90 -6.47
N GLU A 175 -25.08 -18.94 -5.79
CA GLU A 175 -25.55 -20.33 -5.90
C GLU A 175 -26.29 -20.77 -4.63
#